data_AF-A0A3M7RJL1-F1
#
_entry.id   AF-A0A3M7RJL1-F1
#
_cell.length_a   1.000
_cell.length_b   1.000
_cell.length_c   1.000
_cell.angle_alpha   90.00
_cell.angle_beta   90.00
_cell.angle_gamma   90.00
#
_symmetry.space_group_name_H-M   'P 1'
#
loop_
_entity.id
_entity.type
_entity.pdbx_description
1 polymer ?
#
loop_
_entity_poly.entity_id
_entity_poly.type
_entity_poly.pdbx_seq_one_letter_code
_entity_poly.pdbx_strand_id
1 'polypeptide(L)'
;MLIKRWDSEYLMIERILEQVDNAIEVLYATRKHRHLVLKLAEKNILKLIADFFETFHNLTKIISCEKYPSCNFIFYLIFSLRKKYAGSNSDTNAIGKFLKSTMLDSVNIYVRECKLSENKKIIFANFLTPNRKNCNRRGSN
;
A
#
# COMPACT_ATOMS: atom_id res chain seq x y z
N MET A 1 2.00 -13.78 -15.42
CA MET A 1 1.05 -14.72 -14.77
C MET A 1 0.87 -14.31 -13.30
N LEU A 2 -0.38 -14.21 -12.81
CA LEU A 2 -0.82 -14.12 -11.39
C LEU A 2 -0.46 -12.87 -10.53
N ILE A 3 -0.89 -11.68 -10.93
CA ILE A 3 -1.02 -10.53 -9.99
C ILE A 3 -2.33 -10.61 -9.17
N LYS A 4 -3.39 -11.24 -9.74
CA LYS A 4 -4.75 -11.34 -9.15
C LYS A 4 -4.84 -11.90 -7.73
N ARG A 5 -3.83 -12.64 -7.25
CA ARG A 5 -3.88 -13.29 -5.93
C ARG A 5 -3.57 -12.31 -4.79
N TRP A 6 -2.86 -11.22 -5.08
CA TRP A 6 -2.31 -10.31 -4.06
C TRP A 6 -3.04 -8.97 -3.98
N ASP A 7 -3.88 -8.65 -4.97
CA ASP A 7 -4.64 -7.39 -5.06
C ASP A 7 -6.17 -7.60 -4.99
N SER A 8 -6.63 -8.84 -4.84
CA SER A 8 -8.07 -9.17 -4.85
C SER A 8 -8.88 -8.40 -3.82
N GLU A 9 -8.37 -8.24 -2.59
CA GLU A 9 -9.03 -7.49 -1.53
C GLU A 9 -9.15 -6.00 -1.86
N TYR A 10 -8.07 -5.40 -2.38
CA TYR A 10 -8.06 -4.02 -2.82
C TYR A 10 -9.07 -3.78 -3.94
N LEU A 11 -9.03 -4.60 -4.99
CA LEU A 11 -9.94 -4.51 -6.13
C LEU A 11 -11.40 -4.72 -5.73
N MET A 12 -11.64 -5.61 -4.75
CA MET A 12 -12.98 -5.81 -4.19
C MET A 12 -13.48 -4.56 -3.47
N ILE A 13 -12.65 -3.97 -2.59
CA ILE A 13 -13.02 -2.77 -1.83
C ILE A 13 -13.23 -1.58 -2.77
N GLU A 14 -12.33 -1.38 -3.73
CA GLU A 14 -12.46 -0.35 -4.77
C GLU A 14 -13.78 -0.52 -5.52
N ARG A 15 -14.09 -1.74 -5.97
CA ARG A 15 -15.34 -2.02 -6.68
C ARG A 15 -16.58 -1.79 -5.82
N ILE A 16 -16.53 -2.14 -4.54
CA ILE A 16 -17.62 -1.85 -3.60
C ILE A 16 -17.81 -0.33 -3.49
N LEU A 17 -16.74 0.44 -3.33
CA LEU A 17 -16.82 1.90 -3.22
C LEU A 17 -17.36 2.57 -4.49
N GLU A 18 -16.97 2.09 -5.67
CA GLU A 18 -17.49 2.57 -6.96
C GLU A 18 -18.99 2.31 -7.14
N GLN A 19 -19.45 1.13 -6.71
CA GLN A 19 -20.81 0.68 -6.95
C GLN A 19 -21.74 0.93 -5.76
N VAL A 20 -21.22 1.47 -4.65
CA VAL A 20 -21.97 1.53 -3.39
C VAL A 20 -23.28 2.28 -3.54
N ASP A 21 -23.30 3.36 -4.32
CA ASP A 21 -24.49 4.20 -4.51
C ASP A 21 -25.44 3.58 -5.57
N ASN A 22 -24.91 2.91 -6.59
CA ASN A 22 -25.72 2.19 -7.59
C ASN A 22 -26.39 0.94 -6.99
N ALA A 23 -25.72 0.28 -6.05
CA ALA A 23 -26.23 -0.93 -5.40
C ALA A 23 -27.33 -0.63 -4.38
N ILE A 24 -27.50 0.63 -3.95
CA ILE A 24 -28.49 1.05 -2.96
C ILE A 24 -29.89 0.63 -3.38
N GLU A 25 -30.30 0.96 -4.60
CA GLU A 25 -31.65 0.66 -5.10
C GLU A 25 -31.95 -0.84 -5.11
N VAL A 26 -30.98 -1.64 -5.55
CA VAL A 26 -31.06 -3.11 -5.60
C VAL A 26 -31.17 -3.71 -4.19
N LEU A 27 -30.37 -3.20 -3.25
CA LEU A 27 -30.35 -3.65 -1.85
C LEU A 27 -31.63 -3.23 -1.11
N TYR A 28 -32.19 -2.06 -1.41
CA TYR A 28 -33.43 -1.58 -0.81
C TYR A 28 -34.68 -2.33 -1.32
N ALA A 29 -34.67 -2.69 -2.61
CA ALA A 29 -35.73 -3.49 -3.22
C ALA A 29 -35.88 -4.86 -2.53
N THR A 30 -34.79 -5.44 -2.03
CA THR A 30 -34.81 -6.74 -1.37
C THR A 30 -34.79 -6.60 0.15
N ARG A 31 -35.94 -6.85 0.82
CA ARG A 31 -36.08 -6.72 2.29
C ARG A 31 -35.01 -7.47 3.09
N LYS A 32 -34.52 -8.60 2.57
CA LYS A 32 -33.45 -9.40 3.19
C LYS A 32 -32.08 -8.72 3.18
N HIS A 33 -31.79 -7.83 2.22
CA HIS A 33 -30.45 -7.28 1.98
C HIS A 33 -30.29 -5.81 2.39
N ARG A 34 -31.34 -5.17 2.91
CA ARG A 34 -31.29 -3.78 3.39
C ARG A 34 -30.21 -3.51 4.44
N HIS A 35 -29.88 -4.50 5.25
CA HIS A 35 -28.84 -4.40 6.28
C HIS A 35 -27.42 -4.34 5.69
N LEU A 36 -27.25 -4.63 4.40
CA LEU A 36 -25.96 -4.55 3.69
C LEU A 36 -25.67 -3.14 3.14
N VAL A 37 -26.62 -2.20 3.27
CA VAL A 37 -26.41 -0.81 2.87
C VAL A 37 -25.42 -0.16 3.83
N LEU A 38 -24.27 0.21 3.30
CA LEU A 38 -23.18 0.80 4.07
C LEU A 38 -23.56 2.18 4.61
N LYS A 39 -23.39 2.36 5.91
CA LYS A 39 -23.49 3.65 6.59
C LYS A 39 -22.32 4.55 6.20
N LEU A 40 -22.48 5.86 6.35
CA LEU A 40 -21.43 6.84 6.04
C LEU A 40 -20.10 6.54 6.77
N ALA A 41 -20.17 6.14 8.04
CA ALA A 41 -18.99 5.75 8.81
C ALA A 41 -18.27 4.53 8.21
N GLU A 42 -19.01 3.51 7.78
CA GLU A 42 -18.46 2.31 7.16
C GLU A 42 -17.84 2.64 5.79
N LYS A 43 -18.50 3.49 4.98
CA LYS A 43 -17.93 4.01 3.73
C LYS A 43 -16.60 4.73 3.97
N ASN A 44 -16.51 5.55 5.02
CA ASN A 44 -15.28 6.28 5.36
C ASN A 44 -14.15 5.34 5.82
N ILE A 45 -14.49 4.28 6.55
CA ILE A 45 -13.51 3.24 6.94
C ILE A 45 -13.00 2.50 5.70
N LEU A 46 -13.90 2.10 4.79
CA LEU A 46 -13.50 1.43 3.55
C LEU A 46 -12.62 2.31 2.66
N LYS A 47 -12.91 3.61 2.55
CA LYS A 47 -12.04 4.56 1.85
C LYS A 47 -10.64 4.60 2.46
N LEU A 48 -10.54 4.69 3.79
CA LEU A 48 -9.27 4.70 4.49
C LEU A 48 -8.47 3.40 4.25
N ILE A 49 -9.15 2.25 4.25
CA ILE A 49 -8.53 0.94 3.94
C ILE A 49 -8.11 0.89 2.46
N ALA A 50 -8.93 1.40 1.53
CA ALA A 50 -8.62 1.45 0.12
C ALA A 50 -7.37 2.29 -0.17
N ASP A 51 -7.30 3.52 0.38
CA ASP A 51 -6.13 4.40 0.25
C ASP A 51 -4.85 3.76 0.81
N PHE A 52 -5.00 3.01 1.90
CA PHE A 52 -3.91 2.23 2.46
C PHE A 52 -3.43 1.14 1.49
N PHE A 53 -4.34 0.30 0.99
CA PHE A 53 -4.00 -0.79 0.07
C PHE A 53 -3.54 -0.33 -1.31
N GLU A 54 -4.04 0.79 -1.82
CA GLU A 54 -3.63 1.38 -3.10
C GLU A 54 -2.11 1.56 -3.16
N THR A 55 -1.51 1.96 -2.03
CA THR A 55 -0.06 2.11 -1.91
C THR A 55 0.64 0.80 -2.31
N PHE A 56 0.21 -0.32 -1.75
CA PHE A 56 0.80 -1.64 -2.02
C PHE A 56 0.47 -2.17 -3.40
N HIS A 57 -0.74 -1.90 -3.89
CA HIS A 57 -1.12 -2.23 -5.26
C HIS A 57 -0.17 -1.59 -6.26
N ASN A 58 0.08 -0.28 -6.10
CA ASN A 58 1.03 0.47 -6.94
C ASN A 58 2.46 -0.04 -6.81
N LEU A 59 2.92 -0.37 -5.60
CA LEU A 59 4.25 -0.94 -5.40
C LEU A 59 4.40 -2.32 -6.04
N THR A 60 3.40 -3.18 -5.90
CA THR A 60 3.39 -4.52 -6.49
C THR A 60 3.45 -4.42 -8.01
N LYS A 61 2.73 -3.46 -8.61
CA LYS A 61 2.80 -3.19 -10.05
C LYS A 61 4.19 -2.75 -10.51
N ILE A 62 4.89 -1.94 -9.73
CA ILE A 62 6.28 -1.54 -10.01
C ILE A 62 7.22 -2.74 -9.93
N ILE A 63 7.14 -3.54 -8.87
CA ILE A 63 8.05 -4.69 -8.66
C ILE A 63 7.80 -5.78 -9.70
N SER A 64 6.54 -6.02 -10.05
CA SER A 64 6.12 -7.07 -11.00
C SER A 64 6.27 -6.66 -12.46
N CYS A 65 6.77 -5.45 -12.74
CA CYS A 65 6.97 -4.99 -14.11
C CYS A 65 8.17 -5.72 -14.74
N GLU A 66 7.95 -6.30 -15.92
CA GLU A 66 9.00 -7.00 -16.68
C GLU A 66 9.81 -6.05 -17.59
N LYS A 67 9.34 -4.80 -17.76
CA LYS A 67 9.95 -3.83 -18.69
C LYS A 67 11.27 -3.23 -18.19
N TYR A 68 11.57 -3.35 -16.91
CA TYR A 68 12.80 -2.82 -16.31
C TYR A 68 13.25 -3.69 -15.13
N PRO A 69 14.55 -3.68 -14.79
CA PRO A 69 15.02 -4.34 -13.58
C PRO A 69 14.29 -3.78 -12.37
N SER A 70 13.58 -4.63 -11.62
CA SER A 70 12.78 -4.21 -10.47
C SER A 70 13.49 -4.40 -9.13
N CYS A 71 14.50 -5.28 -9.07
CA CYS A 71 15.27 -5.57 -7.85
C CYS A 71 15.95 -4.33 -7.25
N ASN A 72 16.35 -3.37 -8.08
CA ASN A 72 16.92 -2.11 -7.61
C ASN A 72 15.89 -1.25 -6.86
N PHE A 73 14.58 -1.40 -7.09
CA PHE A 73 13.55 -0.62 -6.40
C PHE A 73 13.33 -1.05 -4.95
N ILE A 74 13.63 -2.30 -4.58
CA ILE A 74 13.30 -2.90 -3.27
C ILE A 74 13.69 -1.98 -2.09
N PHE A 75 14.94 -1.52 -2.02
CA PHE A 75 15.39 -0.63 -0.93
C PHE A 75 14.66 0.71 -0.90
N TYR A 76 14.45 1.32 -2.06
CA TYR A 76 13.72 2.58 -2.16
C TYR A 76 12.26 2.43 -1.76
N LEU A 77 11.64 1.30 -2.07
CA LEU A 77 10.27 1.00 -1.68
C LEU A 77 10.16 0.86 -0.16
N ILE A 78 11.06 0.11 0.47
CA ILE A 78 11.13 -0.03 1.93
C ILE A 78 11.31 1.33 2.60
N PHE A 79 12.24 2.15 2.10
CA PHE A 79 12.49 3.47 2.66
C PHE A 79 11.29 4.41 2.47
N SER A 80 10.68 4.40 1.28
CA SER A 80 9.49 5.22 0.97
C SER A 80 8.31 4.83 1.85
N LEU A 81 8.08 3.53 2.07
CA LEU A 81 7.05 3.02 2.97
C LEU A 81 7.30 3.45 4.41
N ARG A 82 8.52 3.24 4.92
CA ARG A 82 8.90 3.70 6.26
C ARG A 82 8.70 5.20 6.41
N LYS A 83 9.14 6.01 5.44
CA LYS A 83 8.97 7.45 5.47
C LYS A 83 7.49 7.87 5.44
N LYS A 84 6.67 7.23 4.58
CA LYS A 84 5.24 7.53 4.45
C LYS A 84 4.48 7.25 5.74
N TYR A 85 4.80 6.16 6.42
CA TYR A 85 4.06 5.70 7.60
C TYR A 85 4.70 6.09 8.94
N ALA A 86 5.97 6.48 8.99
CA ALA A 86 6.62 7.05 10.18
C ALA A 86 6.32 8.55 10.37
N GLY A 87 5.73 9.21 9.37
CA GLY A 87 5.33 10.62 9.44
C GLY A 87 4.23 10.87 10.48
N SER A 88 4.38 11.99 11.20
CA SER A 88 3.62 12.43 12.38
C SER A 88 2.11 12.11 12.38
N ASN A 89 1.66 11.47 13.47
CA ASN A 89 0.40 11.54 14.26
C ASN A 89 -0.83 12.37 13.78
N SER A 90 -0.98 12.68 12.50
CA SER A 90 -2.11 13.48 11.97
C SER A 90 -3.40 12.67 11.84
N ASP A 91 -3.32 11.34 11.92
CA ASP A 91 -4.52 10.51 11.86
C ASP A 91 -5.23 10.60 13.21
N THR A 92 -6.34 11.31 13.26
CA THR A 92 -7.25 11.29 14.41
C THR A 92 -7.96 9.94 14.55
N ASN A 93 -8.09 9.19 13.45
CA ASN A 93 -8.78 7.90 13.39
C ASN A 93 -7.91 6.74 13.93
N ALA A 94 -8.42 6.02 14.92
CA ALA A 94 -7.78 4.83 15.52
C ALA A 94 -7.45 3.74 14.50
N ILE A 95 -8.30 3.54 13.49
CA ILE A 95 -8.07 2.53 12.43
C ILE A 95 -6.87 2.93 11.57
N GLY A 96 -6.74 4.22 11.23
CA GLY A 96 -5.59 4.74 10.50
C GLY A 96 -4.29 4.51 11.27
N LYS A 97 -4.28 4.84 12.57
CA LYS A 97 -3.14 4.57 13.44
C LYS A 97 -2.76 3.09 13.48
N PHE A 98 -3.75 2.21 13.64
CA PHE A 98 -3.55 0.76 13.66
C PHE A 98 -2.94 0.25 12.34
N LEU A 99 -3.50 0.63 11.19
CA LEU A 99 -2.98 0.22 9.89
C LEU A 99 -1.54 0.69 9.67
N LYS A 100 -1.22 1.94 10.07
CA LYS A 100 0.14 2.48 9.99
C LYS A 100 1.11 1.71 10.86
N SER A 101 0.76 1.42 12.11
CA SER A 101 1.64 0.66 13.02
C SER A 101 1.86 -0.76 12.52
N THR A 102 0.80 -1.47 12.15
CA THR A 102 0.88 -2.84 11.62
C THR A 102 1.75 -2.89 10.35
N MET A 103 1.68 -1.87 9.51
CA MET A 103 2.51 -1.78 8.32
C MET A 103 4.00 -1.60 8.66
N LEU A 104 4.31 -0.63 9.52
CA LEU A 104 5.70 -0.41 9.93
C LEU A 104 6.30 -1.66 10.56
N ASP A 105 5.54 -2.34 11.42
CA ASP A 105 5.94 -3.59 12.04
C ASP A 105 6.20 -4.68 11.00
N SER A 106 5.27 -4.86 10.06
CA SER A 106 5.41 -5.86 8.98
C SER A 106 6.67 -5.59 8.13
N VAL A 107 6.90 -4.34 7.71
CA VAL A 107 8.11 -3.98 6.95
C VAL A 107 9.37 -4.23 7.78
N ASN A 108 9.35 -3.90 9.07
CA ASN A 108 10.50 -4.10 9.94
C ASN A 108 10.81 -5.59 10.16
N ILE A 109 9.78 -6.44 10.29
CA ILE A 109 9.92 -7.88 10.36
C ILE A 109 10.54 -8.42 9.07
N TYR A 110 10.00 -8.09 7.90
CA TYR A 110 10.54 -8.58 6.63
C TYR A 110 11.97 -8.11 6.35
N VAL A 111 12.30 -6.85 6.68
CA VAL A 111 13.69 -6.35 6.54
C VAL A 111 14.65 -7.18 7.40
N ARG A 112 14.23 -7.56 8.60
CA ARG A 112 15.02 -8.36 9.55
C ARG A 112 15.12 -9.82 9.10
N GLU A 113 13.99 -10.47 8.86
CA GLU A 113 13.92 -11.90 8.54
C GLU A 113 14.53 -12.24 7.19
N CYS A 114 14.27 -11.41 6.17
CA CYS A 114 14.86 -11.60 4.85
C CYS A 114 16.30 -11.06 4.75
N LYS A 115 16.87 -10.56 5.86
CA LYS A 115 18.23 -9.99 5.96
C LYS A 115 18.54 -9.05 4.80
N LEU A 116 17.58 -8.18 4.46
CA LEU A 116 17.66 -7.37 3.24
C LEU A 116 18.87 -6.44 3.25
N SER A 117 19.25 -5.93 4.42
CA SER A 117 20.46 -5.13 4.65
C SER A 117 21.77 -5.87 4.42
N GLU A 118 21.77 -7.20 4.38
CA GLU A 118 22.94 -8.05 4.16
C GLU A 118 22.94 -8.66 2.74
N ASN A 119 21.84 -8.49 2.00
CA ASN A 119 21.69 -9.09 0.67
C ASN A 119 22.51 -8.33 -0.38
N LYS A 120 23.74 -8.79 -0.61
CA LYS A 120 24.70 -8.20 -1.56
C LYS A 120 24.11 -7.96 -2.96
N LYS A 121 23.23 -8.85 -3.46
CA LYS A 121 22.62 -8.71 -4.79
C LYS A 121 21.69 -7.51 -4.87
N ILE A 122 20.83 -7.34 -3.86
CA ILE A 122 19.88 -6.22 -3.79
C ILE A 122 20.63 -4.90 -3.54
N ILE A 123 21.65 -4.92 -2.69
CA ILE A 123 22.50 -3.76 -2.40
C ILE A 123 23.20 -3.29 -3.67
N PHE A 124 23.82 -4.22 -4.39
CA PHE A 124 24.51 -3.92 -5.63
C PHE A 124 23.56 -3.41 -6.72
N ALA A 125 22.39 -4.04 -6.90
CA ALA A 125 21.38 -3.59 -7.84
C ALA A 125 20.91 -2.15 -7.55
N ASN A 126 20.72 -1.79 -6.27
CA ASN A 126 20.35 -0.44 -5.88
C ASN A 126 21.50 0.56 -6.12
N PHE A 127 22.74 0.19 -5.80
CA PHE A 127 23.93 1.03 -6.04
C PHE A 127 24.16 1.32 -7.54
N LEU A 128 23.89 0.34 -8.40
CA LEU A 128 24.03 0.49 -9.85
C LEU A 128 22.99 1.44 -10.47
N THR A 129 21.98 1.87 -9.72
CA THR A 129 20.94 2.78 -10.24
C THR A 129 21.43 4.24 -10.21
N PRO A 130 21.76 4.86 -11.37
CA PRO A 130 22.48 6.14 -11.39
C PRO A 130 21.71 7.28 -10.74
N ASN A 131 20.38 7.32 -10.94
CA ASN A 131 19.49 8.37 -10.43
C ASN A 131 19.41 8.42 -8.90
N ARG A 132 19.89 7.39 -8.19
CA ARG A 132 19.82 7.31 -6.72
C ARG A 132 21.13 7.64 -6.01
N LYS A 133 22.22 7.84 -6.77
CA LYS A 133 23.52 8.24 -6.22
C LYS A 133 23.55 9.70 -5.73
N ASN A 134 22.56 10.50 -6.12
CA ASN A 134 22.51 11.94 -5.85
C ASN A 134 21.62 12.34 -4.65
N CYS A 135 21.12 11.41 -3.83
CA CYS A 135 20.27 11.73 -2.67
C CYS A 135 20.96 12.56 -1.57
N ASN A 136 22.28 12.82 -1.64
CA ASN A 136 23.03 13.64 -0.67
C ASN A 136 23.54 14.99 -1.23
N ARG A 137 23.06 15.50 -2.38
CA ARG A 137 23.57 16.77 -2.96
C ARG A 137 22.60 17.94 -3.02
N ARG A 138 21.56 17.97 -2.19
CA ARG A 138 20.71 19.15 -2.00
C ARG A 138 20.51 19.41 -0.50
N GLY A 139 21.56 19.96 0.10
CA GLY A 139 21.64 20.31 1.51
C GLY A 139 22.98 20.97 1.82
N SER A 140 23.44 21.86 0.95
CA SER A 140 24.58 22.76 1.15
C SER A 140 24.51 23.80 0.04
N ASN A 141 23.85 24.92 0.34
CA ASN A 141 24.10 26.28 -0.11
C ASN A 141 22.93 27.14 0.37
#